data_AF-A0A524PV68-F1
#
_entry.id   AF-A0A524PV68-F1
#
_cell.length_a   1.000
_cell.length_b   1.000
_cell.length_c   1.000
_cell.angle_alpha   90.00
_cell.angle_beta   90.00
_cell.angle_gamma   90.00
#
_symmetry.space_group_name_H-M   'P 1'
#
loop_
_entity.id
_entity.type
_entity.pdbx_description
1 polymer ?
#
loop_
_entity_poly.entity_id
_entity_poly.type
_entity_poly.pdbx_seq_one_letter_code
_entity_poly.pdbx_strand_id
1 'polypeptide(L)'
;LFEMMDLTRKALPNPGHVALAELESMGLLQSVITQNIDNLHQAAGSARVIEYHGNVSRLQCIHCGSSCKDFDYNIHEIAGNRIPPLCRGCGEIMKPSVILFGETIPRDAMMESEEAAQRAEVVLVVGTSAVVYPAAGIPLIAKRNSARIIEFNMESTDLTRYATDLLVLGKAGATLPELVKRIKSR
;
A
#
# COMPACT_ATOMS: atom_id res chain seq x y z
N LEU A 1 12.96 -12.05 5.26
CA LEU A 1 13.43 -10.72 4.77
C LEU A 1 13.93 -10.80 3.34
N PHE A 2 15.03 -11.51 3.07
CA PHE A 2 15.59 -11.63 1.70
C PHE A 2 14.63 -12.25 0.68
N GLU A 3 13.94 -13.34 1.03
CA GLU A 3 12.92 -13.94 0.14
C GLU A 3 11.79 -12.98 -0.23
N MET A 4 11.34 -12.15 0.72
CA MET A 4 10.33 -11.12 0.49
C MET A 4 10.84 -10.04 -0.48
N MET A 5 12.12 -9.65 -0.36
CA MET A 5 12.74 -8.70 -1.29
C MET A 5 12.83 -9.28 -2.71
N ASP A 6 13.17 -10.56 -2.85
CA ASP A 6 13.28 -11.21 -4.16
C ASP A 6 11.93 -11.34 -4.87
N LEU A 7 10.88 -11.71 -4.13
CA LEU A 7 9.52 -11.85 -4.67
C LEU A 7 8.96 -10.51 -5.16
N THR A 8 9.14 -9.45 -4.39
CA THR A 8 8.61 -8.12 -4.71
C THR A 8 9.30 -7.52 -5.95
N ARG A 9 10.61 -7.70 -6.11
CA ARG A 9 11.39 -7.14 -7.22
C ARG A 9 11.04 -7.70 -8.60
N LYS A 10 10.52 -8.92 -8.67
CA LYS A 10 10.17 -9.58 -9.94
C LYS A 10 8.72 -9.38 -10.34
N ALA A 11 7.90 -8.85 -9.43
CA ALA A 11 6.48 -8.63 -9.69
C ALA A 11 6.27 -7.48 -10.67
N LEU A 12 5.25 -7.61 -11.52
CA LEU A 12 4.79 -6.55 -12.41
C LEU A 12 3.39 -6.10 -12.00
N PRO A 13 3.02 -4.83 -12.21
CA PRO A 13 1.67 -4.37 -11.94
C PRO A 13 0.65 -5.15 -12.74
N ASN A 14 -0.43 -5.55 -12.08
CA ASN A 14 -1.58 -6.17 -12.73
C ASN A 14 -2.59 -5.10 -13.20
N PRO A 15 -3.61 -5.48 -14.01
CA PRO A 15 -4.61 -4.52 -14.51
C PRO A 15 -5.39 -3.75 -13.43
N GLY A 16 -5.45 -4.26 -12.20
CA GLY A 16 -6.08 -3.56 -11.08
C GLY A 16 -5.27 -2.33 -10.66
N HIS A 17 -3.94 -2.43 -10.62
CA HIS A 17 -3.07 -1.28 -10.36
C HIS A 17 -3.20 -0.23 -11.47
N VAL A 18 -3.20 -0.69 -12.73
CA VAL A 18 -3.37 0.19 -13.90
C VAL A 18 -4.72 0.89 -13.88
N ALA A 19 -5.79 0.19 -13.52
CA ALA A 19 -7.12 0.80 -13.39
C ALA A 19 -7.16 1.90 -12.31
N LEU A 20 -6.47 1.73 -11.18
CA LEU A 20 -6.38 2.77 -10.15
C LEU A 20 -5.57 3.98 -10.63
N ALA A 21 -4.44 3.76 -11.30
CA ALA A 21 -3.67 4.84 -11.93
C ALA A 21 -4.49 5.59 -12.99
N GLU A 22 -5.34 4.87 -13.73
CA GLU A 22 -6.24 5.47 -14.71
C GLU A 22 -7.34 6.31 -14.07
N LEU A 23 -7.96 5.84 -12.98
CA LEU A 23 -8.91 6.65 -12.20
C LEU A 23 -8.26 7.92 -11.63
N GLU A 24 -7.00 7.85 -11.20
CA GLU A 24 -6.24 9.02 -10.76
C GLU A 24 -6.00 9.99 -11.92
N SER A 25 -5.60 9.48 -13.09
CA SER A 25 -5.40 10.30 -14.30
C SER A 25 -6.69 10.99 -14.79
N MET A 26 -7.85 10.39 -14.48
CA MET A 26 -9.18 10.96 -14.76
C MET A 26 -9.63 11.98 -13.70
N GLY A 27 -8.84 12.22 -12.65
CA GLY A 27 -9.20 13.12 -11.55
C GLY A 27 -10.25 12.56 -10.59
N LEU A 28 -10.54 11.26 -10.65
CA LEU A 28 -11.57 10.60 -9.83
C LEU A 28 -10.99 9.92 -8.58
N LEU A 29 -9.72 9.51 -8.62
CA LEU A 29 -9.01 8.95 -7.48
C LEU A 29 -7.97 9.95 -6.99
N GLN A 30 -8.08 10.37 -5.73
CA GLN A 30 -7.20 11.41 -5.17
C GLN A 30 -5.91 10.86 -4.54
N SER A 31 -5.92 9.60 -4.09
CA SER A 31 -4.75 8.93 -3.50
C SER A 31 -4.98 7.44 -3.35
N VAL A 32 -3.90 6.66 -3.35
CA VAL A 32 -3.89 5.25 -2.97
C VAL A 32 -3.24 5.11 -1.59
N ILE A 33 -3.96 4.59 -0.61
CA ILE A 33 -3.37 4.13 0.65
C ILE A 33 -3.11 2.64 0.52
N THR A 34 -1.86 2.20 0.70
CA THR A 34 -1.50 0.79 0.51
C THR A 34 -0.80 0.18 1.72
N GLN A 35 -1.21 -1.05 2.04
CA GLN A 35 -0.53 -1.92 3.01
C GLN A 35 0.62 -2.70 2.36
N ASN A 36 0.71 -2.67 1.02
CA ASN A 36 1.73 -3.37 0.27
C ASN A 36 3.04 -2.56 0.28
N ILE A 37 4.15 -3.27 0.11
CA ILE A 37 5.52 -2.72 0.19
C ILE A 37 6.27 -2.81 -1.14
N ASP A 38 5.57 -3.16 -2.22
CA ASP A 38 6.11 -3.74 -3.46
C ASP A 38 6.35 -2.74 -4.61
N ASN A 39 5.92 -1.48 -4.46
CA ASN A 39 5.93 -0.45 -5.50
C ASN A 39 5.04 -0.69 -6.72
N LEU A 40 4.10 -1.64 -6.69
CA LEU A 40 3.31 -1.97 -7.90
C LEU A 40 2.33 -0.86 -8.31
N HIS A 41 1.86 -0.04 -7.37
CA HIS A 41 1.03 1.13 -7.70
C HIS A 41 1.86 2.21 -8.44
N GLN A 42 3.05 2.50 -7.92
CA GLN A 42 4.00 3.46 -8.49
C GLN A 42 4.42 3.00 -9.89
N ALA A 43 4.75 1.71 -10.05
CA ALA A 43 5.11 1.13 -11.33
C ALA A 43 3.93 1.10 -12.34
N ALA A 44 2.67 1.10 -11.86
CA ALA A 44 1.49 1.24 -12.72
C ALA A 44 1.20 2.69 -13.14
N GLY A 45 1.88 3.67 -12.57
CA GLY A 45 1.70 5.09 -12.86
C GLY A 45 0.87 5.85 -11.82
N SER A 46 0.52 5.25 -10.68
CA SER A 46 -0.10 6.02 -9.59
C SER A 46 0.89 7.04 -9.03
N ALA A 47 0.47 8.30 -8.95
CA ALA A 47 1.31 9.42 -8.53
C ALA A 47 1.25 9.64 -7.02
N ARG A 48 0.05 9.61 -6.43
CA ARG A 48 -0.16 9.84 -4.99
C ARG A 48 -0.39 8.54 -4.24
N VAL A 49 0.70 7.92 -3.80
CA VAL A 49 0.70 6.65 -3.04
C VAL A 49 1.19 6.87 -1.61
N ILE A 50 0.35 6.53 -0.63
CA ILE A 50 0.65 6.56 0.80
C ILE A 50 1.04 5.15 1.24
N GLU A 51 2.32 4.94 1.48
CA GLU A 51 2.93 3.65 1.81
C GLU A 51 2.79 3.34 3.31
N TYR A 52 1.61 2.85 3.70
CA TYR A 52 1.23 2.70 5.10
C TYR A 52 2.13 1.74 5.88
N HIS A 53 2.63 0.68 5.24
CA HIS A 53 3.56 -0.28 5.84
C HIS A 53 5.01 -0.11 5.36
N GLY A 54 5.35 1.08 4.84
CA GLY A 54 6.67 1.38 4.33
C GLY A 54 6.94 0.72 2.97
N ASN A 55 8.22 0.52 2.65
CA ASN A 55 8.63 0.14 1.29
C ASN A 55 9.89 -0.72 1.30
N VAL A 56 9.89 -1.78 0.51
CA VAL A 56 11.00 -2.74 0.38
C VAL A 56 12.21 -2.18 -0.35
N SER A 57 12.04 -1.14 -1.19
CA SER A 57 13.10 -0.53 -2.00
C SER A 57 13.97 0.48 -1.24
N ARG A 58 13.71 0.66 0.06
CA ARG A 58 14.47 1.55 0.94
C ARG A 58 15.01 0.78 2.13
N LEU A 59 16.14 1.23 2.63
CA LEU A 59 16.72 0.73 3.88
C LEU A 59 16.64 1.81 4.95
N GLN A 60 16.52 1.39 6.21
CA GLN A 60 16.49 2.24 7.39
C GLN A 60 17.40 1.66 8.49
N CYS A 61 18.21 2.51 9.10
CA CYS A 61 19.02 2.13 10.26
C CYS A 61 18.13 1.90 11.47
N ILE A 62 18.32 0.77 12.17
CA ILE A 62 17.54 0.46 13.38
C ILE A 62 17.90 1.33 14.58
N HIS A 63 19.05 2.01 14.54
CA HIS A 63 19.53 2.83 15.64
C HIS A 63 19.31 4.33 15.40
N CYS A 64 19.90 4.90 14.35
CA CYS A 64 19.82 6.34 14.10
C CYS A 64 18.65 6.77 13.19
N GLY A 65 17.89 5.81 12.63
CA GLY A 65 16.73 6.08 11.78
C GLY A 65 17.05 6.59 10.37
N SER A 66 18.33 6.78 10.01
CA SER A 66 18.73 7.23 8.67
C SER A 66 18.21 6.28 7.58
N SER A 67 17.62 6.83 6.52
CA SER A 67 17.08 6.06 5.40
C SER A 67 17.81 6.35 4.08
N CYS A 68 17.91 5.35 3.21
CA CYS A 68 18.46 5.47 1.87
C CYS A 68 17.75 4.52 0.90
N LYS A 69 18.07 4.60 -0.39
CA LYS A 69 17.59 3.62 -1.36
C LYS A 69 18.39 2.33 -1.21
N ASP A 70 17.76 1.19 -1.46
CA ASP A 70 18.40 -0.10 -1.26
C ASP A 70 19.58 -0.34 -2.23
N PHE A 71 19.51 0.19 -3.44
CA PHE A 71 20.59 0.15 -4.44
C PHE A 71 21.80 1.02 -4.08
N ASP A 72 21.71 1.90 -3.06
CA ASP A 72 22.87 2.59 -2.52
C ASP A 72 23.82 1.61 -1.81
N TYR A 73 23.34 0.40 -1.50
CA TYR A 73 24.12 -0.71 -0.97
C TYR A 73 24.33 -1.77 -2.06
N ASN A 74 25.47 -2.46 -2.02
CA ASN A 74 25.78 -3.54 -2.96
C ASN A 74 24.95 -4.79 -2.60
N ILE A 75 23.66 -4.76 -2.94
CA ILE A 75 22.68 -5.76 -2.48
C ILE A 75 23.04 -7.19 -2.88
N HIS A 76 23.82 -7.36 -3.95
CA HIS A 76 24.25 -8.67 -4.45
C HIS A 76 25.12 -9.38 -3.41
N GLU A 77 25.90 -8.63 -2.64
CA GLU A 77 26.73 -9.13 -1.55
C GLU A 77 25.89 -9.45 -0.30
N ILE A 78 24.82 -8.69 -0.08
CA ILE A 78 23.91 -8.78 1.08
C ILE A 78 22.93 -9.95 0.94
N ALA A 79 22.32 -10.14 -0.23
CA ALA A 79 21.40 -11.23 -0.50
C ALA A 79 22.13 -12.59 -0.60
N GLY A 80 23.35 -12.60 -1.17
CA GLY A 80 24.17 -13.81 -1.30
C GLY A 80 24.70 -14.34 0.02
N ASN A 81 25.12 -13.45 0.93
CA ASN A 81 25.70 -13.85 2.23
C ASN A 81 24.71 -13.79 3.40
N ARG A 82 23.48 -13.30 3.19
CA ARG A 82 22.44 -13.11 4.22
C ARG A 82 22.89 -12.21 5.39
N ILE A 83 23.85 -11.32 5.15
CA ILE A 83 24.37 -10.37 6.15
C ILE A 83 23.67 -9.02 5.94
N PRO A 84 22.99 -8.45 6.95
CA PRO A 84 22.37 -7.13 6.84
C PRO A 84 23.41 -6.02 6.56
N PRO A 85 23.05 -4.98 5.75
CA PRO A 85 23.92 -3.83 5.56
C PRO A 85 24.16 -3.07 6.86
N LEU A 86 25.32 -2.42 6.98
CA LEU A 86 25.62 -1.52 8.11
C LEU A 86 25.45 -0.06 7.70
N CYS A 87 24.93 0.75 8.61
CA CYS A 87 24.69 2.17 8.42
C CYS A 87 26.02 2.91 8.23
N ARG A 88 26.18 3.63 7.12
CA ARG A 88 27.36 4.48 6.87
C ARG A 88 27.56 5.59 7.89
N GLY A 89 26.52 5.98 8.64
CA GLY A 89 26.57 7.05 9.63
C GLY A 89 26.93 6.60 11.05
N CYS A 90 26.47 5.43 11.49
CA CYS A 90 26.68 4.96 12.86
C CYS A 90 27.18 3.52 13.00
N GLY A 91 27.35 2.78 11.89
CA GLY A 91 27.84 1.40 11.89
C GLY A 91 26.80 0.33 12.27
N GLU A 92 25.60 0.72 12.70
CA GLU A 92 24.54 -0.21 13.12
C GLU A 92 23.75 -0.82 11.96
N ILE A 93 23.00 -1.89 12.23
CA ILE A 93 22.26 -2.63 11.21
C ILE A 93 21.23 -1.75 10.47
N MET A 94 21.18 -1.92 9.16
CA MET A 94 20.15 -1.41 8.27
C MET A 94 19.16 -2.53 7.94
N LYS A 95 17.87 -2.26 8.06
CA LYS A 95 16.79 -3.15 7.61
C LYS A 95 16.04 -2.52 6.43
N PRO A 96 15.32 -3.29 5.60
CA PRO A 96 14.29 -2.75 4.73
C PRO A 96 13.32 -1.86 5.51
N SER A 97 12.97 -0.73 4.93
CA SER A 97 12.10 0.30 5.51
C SER A 97 10.63 -0.13 5.47
N VAL A 98 10.37 -1.39 5.81
CA VAL A 98 9.05 -1.99 5.96
C VAL A 98 8.70 -2.03 7.45
N ILE A 99 7.41 -1.97 7.72
CA ILE A 99 6.88 -2.08 9.08
C ILE A 99 6.60 -3.56 9.39
N LEU A 100 7.24 -4.05 10.44
CA LEU A 100 7.04 -5.39 10.97
C LEU A 100 5.96 -5.38 12.06
N PHE A 101 5.40 -6.55 12.37
CA PHE A 101 4.47 -6.67 13.50
C PHE A 101 5.12 -6.19 14.80
N GLY A 102 4.41 -5.34 15.52
CA GLY A 102 4.89 -4.70 16.75
C GLY A 102 5.61 -3.37 16.53
N GLU A 103 5.95 -3.02 15.29
CA GLU A 103 6.48 -1.69 14.96
C GLU A 103 5.36 -0.68 14.76
N THR A 104 5.65 0.59 15.04
CA THR A 104 4.71 1.68 14.83
C THR A 104 4.64 2.07 13.36
N ILE A 105 3.44 2.32 12.86
CA ILE A 105 3.24 2.95 11.55
C ILE A 105 3.91 4.34 11.54
N PRO A 106 4.61 4.74 10.45
CA PRO A 106 5.18 6.07 10.33
C PRO A 106 4.11 7.14 10.53
N ARG A 107 4.40 8.13 11.38
CA ARG A 107 3.44 9.18 11.77
C ARG A 107 2.85 9.88 10.55
N ASP A 108 3.68 10.25 9.58
CA ASP A 108 3.24 10.97 8.39
C ASP A 108 2.26 10.13 7.54
N ALA A 109 2.57 8.84 7.34
CA ALA A 109 1.69 7.93 6.61
C ALA A 109 0.36 7.70 7.34
N MET A 110 0.39 7.60 8.68
CA MET A 110 -0.82 7.51 9.51
C MET A 110 -1.67 8.78 9.34
N MET A 111 -1.08 9.95 9.60
CA MET A 111 -1.79 11.24 9.53
C MET A 111 -2.35 11.52 8.14
N GLU A 112 -1.57 11.31 7.08
CA GLU A 112 -2.03 11.55 5.71
C GLU A 112 -3.17 10.60 5.33
N SER A 113 -3.10 9.33 5.75
CA SER A 113 -4.16 8.35 5.48
C SER A 113 -5.46 8.70 6.20
N GLU A 114 -5.36 9.16 7.45
CA GLU A 114 -6.53 9.60 8.21
C GLU A 114 -7.15 10.86 7.59
N GLU A 115 -6.33 11.84 7.20
CA GLU A 115 -6.81 13.07 6.57
C GLU A 115 -7.43 12.82 5.19
N ALA A 116 -6.88 11.88 4.41
CA ALA A 116 -7.48 11.43 3.16
C ALA A 116 -8.82 10.73 3.39
N ALA A 117 -8.89 9.83 4.38
CA ALA A 117 -10.12 9.11 4.72
C ALA A 117 -11.23 10.05 5.21
N GLN A 118 -10.89 11.04 6.05
CA GLN A 118 -11.86 12.01 6.57
C GLN A 118 -12.51 12.87 5.47
N ARG A 119 -11.75 13.17 4.41
CA ARG A 119 -12.21 14.02 3.29
C ARG A 119 -12.86 13.25 2.14
N ALA A 120 -12.73 11.92 2.13
CA ALA A 120 -13.21 11.10 1.04
C ALA A 120 -14.75 11.01 1.04
N GLU A 121 -15.36 11.18 -0.13
CA GLU A 121 -16.78 10.89 -0.34
C GLU A 121 -17.02 9.41 -0.66
N VAL A 122 -16.01 8.76 -1.25
CA VAL A 122 -16.00 7.34 -1.59
C VAL A 122 -14.63 6.75 -1.25
N VAL A 123 -14.62 5.58 -0.61
CA VAL A 123 -13.40 4.79 -0.37
C VAL A 123 -13.55 3.43 -1.03
N LEU A 124 -12.59 3.09 -1.89
CA LEU A 124 -12.45 1.76 -2.47
C LEU A 124 -11.54 0.92 -1.58
N VAL A 125 -12.07 -0.16 -1.00
CA VAL A 125 -11.29 -1.11 -0.20
C VAL A 125 -10.99 -2.33 -1.06
N VAL A 126 -9.74 -2.46 -1.49
CA VAL A 126 -9.37 -3.43 -2.55
C VAL A 126 -8.43 -4.50 -2.00
N GLY A 127 -8.83 -5.77 -2.10
CA GLY A 127 -7.93 -6.91 -1.91
C GLY A 127 -7.28 -7.01 -0.53
N THR A 128 -8.04 -6.77 0.54
CA THR A 128 -7.56 -6.91 1.92
C THR A 128 -8.57 -7.71 2.73
N SER A 129 -8.09 -8.47 3.72
CA SER A 129 -8.95 -9.15 4.71
C SER A 129 -9.53 -8.20 5.76
N ALA A 130 -9.07 -6.94 5.80
CA ALA A 130 -9.51 -5.92 6.75
C ALA A 130 -9.36 -6.30 8.25
N VAL A 131 -8.32 -7.08 8.59
CA VAL A 131 -8.02 -7.50 9.98
C VAL A 131 -6.74 -6.90 10.56
N VAL A 132 -5.87 -6.31 9.73
CA VAL A 132 -4.57 -5.78 10.16
C VAL A 132 -4.75 -4.33 10.63
N TYR A 133 -4.60 -4.11 11.93
CA TYR A 133 -4.69 -2.79 12.54
C TYR A 133 -3.31 -2.11 12.62
N PRO A 134 -3.25 -0.78 12.48
CA PRO A 134 -4.37 0.17 12.40
C PRO A 134 -5.00 0.36 11.01
N ALA A 135 -4.43 -0.21 9.94
CA ALA A 135 -4.91 0.01 8.56
C ALA A 135 -6.39 -0.35 8.34
N ALA A 136 -6.87 -1.44 8.96
CA ALA A 136 -8.28 -1.86 8.92
C ALA A 136 -9.27 -0.81 9.47
N GLY A 137 -8.80 0.15 10.28
CA GLY A 137 -9.62 1.24 10.80
C GLY A 137 -9.84 2.38 9.81
N ILE A 138 -9.04 2.50 8.75
CA ILE A 138 -9.10 3.64 7.81
C ILE A 138 -10.48 3.75 7.13
N PRO A 139 -11.08 2.67 6.59
CA PRO A 139 -12.44 2.75 6.03
C PRO A 139 -13.50 3.20 7.03
N LEU A 140 -13.31 2.90 8.33
CA LEU A 140 -14.24 3.34 9.38
C LEU A 140 -14.16 4.83 9.64
N ILE A 141 -12.97 5.42 9.54
CA ILE A 141 -12.78 6.87 9.64
C ILE A 141 -13.58 7.57 8.53
N ALA A 142 -13.47 7.09 7.29
CA ALA A 142 -14.23 7.62 6.18
C ALA A 142 -15.74 7.42 6.37
N LYS A 143 -16.18 6.23 6.80
CA LYS A 143 -17.60 5.92 7.06
C LYS A 143 -18.21 6.86 8.10
N ARG A 144 -17.48 7.19 9.16
CA ARG A 144 -17.91 8.17 10.19
C ARG A 144 -18.09 9.58 9.62
N ASN A 145 -17.37 9.91 8.55
CA ASN A 145 -17.50 11.15 7.79
C ASN A 145 -18.45 11.00 6.58
N SER A 146 -19.38 10.03 6.64
CA SER A 146 -20.42 9.80 5.64
C SER A 146 -19.93 9.35 4.25
N ALA A 147 -18.68 8.93 4.14
CA ALA A 147 -18.17 8.33 2.91
C ALA A 147 -18.90 7.01 2.58
N ARG A 148 -19.05 6.73 1.29
CA ARG A 148 -19.46 5.40 0.80
C ARG A 148 -18.26 4.47 0.74
N ILE A 149 -18.42 3.28 1.30
CA ILE A 149 -17.38 2.25 1.30
C ILE A 149 -17.74 1.19 0.26
N ILE A 150 -16.89 1.06 -0.77
CA ILE A 150 -17.05 0.05 -1.81
C ILE A 150 -15.91 -0.95 -1.69
N GLU A 151 -16.23 -2.20 -1.40
CA GLU A 151 -15.26 -3.26 -1.21
C GLU A 151 -15.10 -4.06 -2.51
N PHE A 152 -13.86 -4.20 -2.99
CA PHE A 152 -13.48 -5.05 -4.12
C PHE A 152 -12.66 -6.20 -3.58
N ASN A 153 -13.27 -7.37 -3.42
CA ASN A 153 -12.58 -8.51 -2.85
C ASN A 153 -13.10 -9.83 -3.41
N MET A 154 -12.32 -10.91 -3.27
CA MET A 154 -12.74 -12.24 -3.72
C MET A 154 -13.77 -12.88 -2.80
N GLU A 155 -13.86 -12.42 -1.57
CA GLU A 155 -14.73 -12.92 -0.51
C GLU A 155 -15.20 -11.78 0.39
N SER A 156 -16.27 -12.00 1.15
CA SER A 156 -16.69 -11.05 2.19
C SER A 156 -15.70 -11.05 3.35
N THR A 157 -15.44 -9.87 3.92
CA THR A 157 -14.65 -9.69 5.14
C THR A 157 -15.55 -9.28 6.30
N ASP A 158 -14.98 -9.13 7.50
CA ASP A 158 -15.74 -8.54 8.60
C ASP A 158 -16.20 -7.11 8.25
N LEU A 159 -15.38 -6.33 7.52
CA LEU A 159 -15.74 -4.99 7.05
C LEU A 159 -17.03 -4.98 6.23
N THR A 160 -17.23 -6.01 5.41
CA THR A 160 -18.47 -6.21 4.63
C THR A 160 -19.71 -6.09 5.49
N ARG A 161 -19.66 -6.62 6.72
CA ARG A 161 -20.83 -6.75 7.59
C ARG A 161 -21.20 -5.47 8.32
N TYR A 162 -20.23 -4.60 8.60
CA TYR A 162 -20.44 -3.44 9.50
C TYR A 162 -20.19 -2.07 8.86
N ALA A 163 -19.54 -1.96 7.70
CA ALA A 163 -19.26 -0.66 7.09
C ALA A 163 -19.44 -0.58 5.57
N THR A 164 -19.23 -1.68 4.84
CA THR A 164 -19.33 -1.71 3.37
C THR A 164 -20.76 -1.39 2.90
N ASP A 165 -20.88 -0.43 1.97
CA ASP A 165 -22.14 -0.10 1.30
C ASP A 165 -22.37 -0.97 0.06
N LEU A 166 -21.29 -1.35 -0.63
CA LEU A 166 -21.33 -2.20 -1.82
C LEU A 166 -20.13 -3.14 -1.84
N LEU A 167 -20.39 -4.45 -1.93
CA LEU A 167 -19.37 -5.45 -2.18
C LEU A 167 -19.37 -5.85 -3.66
N VAL A 168 -18.22 -5.75 -4.30
CA VAL A 168 -17.95 -6.22 -5.66
C VAL A 168 -17.07 -7.46 -5.56
N LEU A 169 -17.69 -8.63 -5.73
CA LEU A 169 -17.01 -9.92 -5.67
C LEU A 169 -16.19 -10.18 -6.93
N GLY A 170 -14.89 -10.47 -6.75
CA GLY A 170 -14.00 -10.90 -7.82
C GLY A 170 -12.57 -10.43 -7.66
N LYS A 171 -11.70 -10.88 -8.58
CA LYS A 171 -10.30 -10.44 -8.63
C LYS A 171 -10.24 -8.95 -8.97
N ALA A 172 -9.52 -8.16 -8.19
CA ALA A 172 -9.32 -6.72 -8.43
C ALA A 172 -8.82 -6.42 -9.86
N GLY A 173 -7.96 -7.29 -10.41
CA GLY A 173 -7.48 -7.19 -11.80
C GLY A 173 -8.53 -7.42 -12.89
N ALA A 174 -9.75 -7.84 -12.54
CA ALA A 174 -10.87 -7.97 -13.46
C ALA A 174 -11.98 -6.94 -13.15
N THR A 175 -12.27 -6.72 -11.87
CA THR A 175 -13.39 -5.88 -11.43
C THR A 175 -13.09 -4.39 -11.50
N LEU A 176 -11.86 -3.94 -11.21
CA LEU A 176 -11.49 -2.52 -11.31
C LEU A 176 -11.42 -2.02 -12.77
N PRO A 177 -10.85 -2.75 -13.74
CA PRO A 177 -10.93 -2.34 -15.15
C PRO A 177 -12.37 -2.22 -15.67
N GLU A 178 -13.27 -3.11 -15.24
CA GLU A 178 -14.69 -3.04 -15.61
C GLU A 178 -15.37 -1.79 -15.01
N LEU A 179 -15.02 -1.40 -13.77
CA LEU A 179 -15.46 -0.13 -13.18
C LEU A 179 -15.02 1.06 -14.05
N VAL A 180 -13.73 1.13 -14.41
CA VAL A 180 -13.19 2.20 -15.25
C VAL A 180 -13.91 2.27 -16.59
N LYS A 181 -14.11 1.12 -17.25
CA LYS A 181 -14.84 1.03 -18.52
C LYS A 181 -16.26 1.59 -18.39
N ARG A 182 -16.98 1.26 -17.32
CA ARG A 182 -18.35 1.76 -17.08
C ARG A 182 -18.38 3.26 -16.84
N ILE A 183 -17.41 3.80 -16.10
CA ILE A 183 -17.29 5.25 -15.87
C ILE A 183 -17.07 5.97 -17.19
N LYS A 184 -16.18 5.47 -18.06
CA LYS A 184 -15.89 6.07 -19.37
C LYS A 184 -17.04 6.00 -20.38
N SER A 185 -17.96 5.05 -20.19
CA SER A 185 -19.14 4.89 -21.06
C SER A 185 -20.33 5.76 -20.66
N ARG A 186 -20.22 6.55 -19.59
CA ARG A 186 -21.21 7.54 -19.17
C ARG A 186 -20.87 8.91 -19.77
#